data_AF-A0A6B1A5N7-F1
#
_entry.id   AF-A0A6B1A5N7-F1
#
_cell.length_a   1.000
_cell.length_b   1.000
_cell.length_c   1.000
_cell.angle_alpha   90.00
_cell.angle_beta   90.00
_cell.angle_gamma   90.00
#
_symmetry.space_group_name_H-M   'P 1'
#
loop_
_entity.id
_entity.type
_entity.pdbx_description
1 polymer ?
#
loop_
_entity_poly.entity_id
_entity_poly.type
_entity_poly.pdbx_seq_one_letter_code
_entity_poly.pdbx_strand_id
1 'polypeptide(L)'
;MAEASERIRVQCAVTALPAAWLWTRHAGFKAAINEKGSQSLQTWTAPEALPHIESDLAAIVTPGLDLAFKDLRLKELASLIPSGAVATRSIPVCGPGAFTVLKALAFSNRTENKDAYDLFYVWRGVGIDDVAGSLVALMPSPFVDDALSIIERDFCDHDGPGPVGVAHFIAGARDDVIQADVVGYAIELLRAASRR
;
A
#
# COMPACT_ATOMS: atom_id res chain seq x y z
N MET A 1 -32.47 21.40 -19.49
CA MET A 1 -31.46 21.51 -18.42
C MET A 1 -30.65 20.24 -18.47
N ALA A 2 -29.43 20.32 -19.00
CA ALA A 2 -28.54 19.18 -19.22
C ALA A 2 -27.51 19.13 -18.09
N GLU A 3 -27.41 17.99 -17.41
CA GLU A 3 -26.46 17.75 -16.33
C GLU A 3 -25.26 16.99 -16.90
N ALA A 4 -24.08 17.60 -16.81
CA ALA A 4 -22.84 17.09 -17.37
C ALA A 4 -22.22 16.07 -16.40
N SER A 5 -22.30 14.79 -16.74
CA SER A 5 -21.54 13.72 -16.08
C SER A 5 -20.16 13.59 -16.74
N GLU A 6 -19.12 13.93 -16.00
CA GLU A 6 -17.74 13.89 -16.43
C GLU A 6 -17.28 12.43 -16.58
N ARG A 7 -17.18 11.97 -17.83
CA ARG A 7 -16.68 10.62 -18.19
C ARG A 7 -15.16 10.67 -18.29
N ILE A 8 -14.46 9.97 -17.40
CA ILE A 8 -13.03 9.70 -17.56
C ILE A 8 -12.83 8.83 -18.79
N ARG A 9 -12.31 9.41 -19.88
CA ARG A 9 -11.89 8.69 -21.08
C ARG A 9 -10.46 8.20 -20.88
N VAL A 10 -10.28 6.90 -20.72
CA VAL A 10 -8.95 6.28 -20.86
C VAL A 10 -8.78 5.87 -22.32
N GLN A 11 -8.00 6.64 -23.05
CA GLN A 11 -7.68 6.39 -24.46
C GLN A 11 -6.48 5.44 -24.52
N CYS A 12 -6.73 4.16 -24.82
CA CYS A 12 -5.68 3.16 -24.94
C CYS A 12 -5.03 3.31 -26.33
N ALA A 13 -3.92 4.04 -26.40
CA ALA A 13 -3.06 4.04 -27.57
C ALA A 13 -2.23 2.75 -27.58
N VAL A 14 -2.60 1.80 -28.43
CA VAL A 14 -1.73 0.67 -28.78
C VAL A 14 -0.74 1.18 -29.81
N THR A 15 0.34 1.80 -29.34
CA THR A 15 1.55 2.01 -30.13
C THR A 15 2.55 0.93 -29.76
N ALA A 16 3.12 0.30 -30.79
CA ALA A 16 4.02 -0.85 -30.70
C ALA A 16 5.10 -0.65 -29.62
N LEU A 17 5.11 -1.54 -28.62
CA LEU A 17 6.16 -1.58 -27.62
C LEU A 17 7.42 -2.19 -28.26
N PRO A 18 8.60 -1.54 -28.15
CA PRO A 18 9.85 -2.15 -28.57
C PRO A 18 10.14 -3.39 -27.72
N ALA A 19 10.77 -4.38 -28.34
CA ALA A 19 11.08 -5.71 -27.83
C ALA A 19 12.08 -5.73 -26.65
N ALA A 20 11.73 -5.14 -25.51
CA ALA A 20 12.55 -5.09 -24.31
C ALA A 20 11.74 -5.46 -23.06
N TRP A 21 11.00 -6.56 -23.12
CA TRP A 21 10.47 -7.27 -21.95
C TRP A 21 10.76 -8.76 -22.09
N LEU A 22 12.01 -9.10 -22.40
CA LEU A 22 12.52 -10.45 -22.17
C LEU A 22 12.86 -10.56 -20.68
N TRP A 23 12.10 -11.36 -19.94
CA TRP A 23 12.54 -11.89 -18.65
C TRP A 23 13.72 -12.82 -18.93
N THR A 24 14.93 -12.28 -18.90
CA THR A 24 16.14 -13.11 -18.92
C THR A 24 16.33 -13.67 -17.51
N ARG A 25 16.23 -14.99 -17.35
CA ARG A 25 16.70 -15.71 -16.15
C ARG A 25 18.17 -15.33 -15.95
N HIS A 26 18.45 -14.36 -15.09
CA HIS A 26 19.80 -14.09 -14.66
C HIS A 26 20.20 -15.21 -13.71
N ALA A 27 21.02 -16.13 -14.22
CA ALA A 27 21.72 -17.10 -13.39
C ALA A 27 22.53 -16.33 -12.34
N GLY A 28 22.17 -16.53 -11.08
CA GLY A 28 22.82 -15.90 -9.94
C GLY A 28 22.09 -14.66 -9.46
N PHE A 29 21.34 -14.83 -8.37
CA PHE A 29 21.00 -13.75 -7.45
C PHE A 29 22.30 -13.14 -6.90
N LYS A 30 22.88 -12.18 -7.62
CA LYS A 30 23.78 -11.21 -7.01
C LYS A 30 22.87 -10.17 -6.37
N ALA A 31 22.89 -10.12 -5.04
CA ALA A 31 22.39 -8.97 -4.31
C ALA A 31 22.99 -7.71 -4.95
N ALA A 32 22.17 -6.94 -5.66
CA ALA A 32 22.56 -5.65 -6.18
C ALA A 32 22.57 -4.67 -5.00
N ILE A 33 23.68 -4.67 -4.26
CA ILE A 33 24.15 -3.51 -3.51
C ILE A 33 24.30 -2.35 -4.50
N ASN A 34 23.46 -1.32 -4.40
CA ASN A 34 23.59 -0.15 -5.25
C ASN A 34 24.77 0.70 -4.74
N GLU A 35 25.78 0.89 -5.59
CA GLU A 35 26.97 1.71 -5.35
C GLU A 35 26.70 3.23 -5.33
N LYS A 36 25.45 3.69 -5.26
CA LYS A 36 25.14 5.13 -5.25
C LYS A 36 24.05 5.50 -4.27
N GLY A 37 24.49 6.13 -3.18
CA GLY A 37 23.65 6.99 -2.34
C GLY A 37 23.37 6.42 -0.95
N SER A 38 24.30 6.69 -0.02
CA SER A 38 24.13 6.78 1.43
C SER A 38 22.73 6.46 2.00
N GLN A 39 22.37 5.19 2.07
CA GLN A 39 21.43 4.69 3.06
C GLN A 39 22.06 3.43 3.65
N SER A 40 22.26 3.44 4.97
CA SER A 40 22.75 2.28 5.71
C SER A 40 21.78 1.14 5.46
N LEU A 41 22.21 0.15 4.69
CA LEU A 41 21.50 -1.12 4.55
C LEU A 41 21.32 -1.68 5.96
N GLN A 42 20.09 -1.70 6.46
CA GLN A 42 19.80 -2.51 7.63
C GLN A 42 20.05 -3.96 7.24
N THR A 43 20.84 -4.65 8.05
CA THR A 43 21.09 -6.08 7.92
C THR A 43 19.78 -6.82 8.14
N TRP A 44 19.06 -7.08 7.05
CA TRP A 44 17.94 -8.00 7.06
C TRP A 44 18.48 -9.41 7.32
N THR A 45 18.13 -9.97 8.48
CA THR A 45 18.44 -11.37 8.78
C THR A 45 17.34 -12.20 8.16
N ALA A 46 17.68 -12.96 7.11
CA ALA A 46 16.74 -13.88 6.49
C ALA A 46 16.20 -14.86 7.55
N PRO A 47 14.89 -15.20 7.53
CA PRO A 47 14.40 -16.34 8.30
C PRO A 47 15.22 -17.60 7.97
N GLU A 48 15.42 -18.49 8.94
CA GLU A 48 16.24 -19.71 8.77
C GLU A 48 15.85 -20.57 7.57
N ALA A 49 14.61 -20.47 7.08
CA ALA A 49 14.19 -21.05 5.82
C ALA A 49 13.17 -20.15 5.11
N LEU A 50 13.55 -19.58 3.97
CA LEU A 50 12.58 -19.06 3.02
C LEU A 50 11.97 -20.26 2.27
N PRO A 51 10.64 -20.28 2.02
CA PRO A 51 10.06 -21.29 1.16
C PRO A 51 10.61 -21.12 -0.26
N HIS A 52 11.53 -22.01 -0.62
CA HIS A 52 12.09 -22.12 -1.96
C HIS A 52 11.02 -22.65 -2.91
N ILE A 53 10.63 -21.82 -3.89
CA ILE A 53 9.79 -22.21 -5.03
C ILE A 53 10.66 -22.98 -6.04
N GLU A 54 11.88 -22.48 -6.28
CA GLU A 54 12.95 -23.16 -7.02
C GLU A 54 14.26 -23.05 -6.20
N SER A 55 15.32 -23.75 -6.61
CA SER A 55 16.59 -23.77 -5.88
C SER A 55 17.26 -22.40 -5.74
N ASP A 56 16.94 -21.45 -6.63
CA ASP A 56 17.42 -20.07 -6.64
C ASP A 56 16.29 -19.03 -6.48
N LEU A 57 15.06 -19.48 -6.22
CA LEU A 57 13.88 -18.62 -6.11
C LEU A 57 13.13 -18.94 -4.81
N ALA A 58 13.05 -17.96 -3.91
CA ALA A 58 12.30 -18.10 -2.67
C ALA A 58 11.24 -17.00 -2.53
N ALA A 59 10.11 -17.33 -1.91
CA ALA A 59 9.09 -16.36 -1.59
C ALA A 59 9.38 -15.71 -0.23
N ILE A 60 9.35 -14.39 -0.17
CA ILE A 60 9.26 -13.66 1.09
C ILE A 60 7.78 -13.49 1.39
N VAL A 61 7.32 -14.10 2.48
CA VAL A 61 5.93 -13.93 2.94
C VAL A 61 5.84 -12.63 3.70
N THR A 62 5.07 -11.67 3.19
CA THR A 62 4.78 -10.42 3.90
C THR A 62 4.01 -10.75 5.19
N PRO A 63 4.49 -10.30 6.36
CA PRO A 63 3.74 -10.45 7.61
C PRO A 63 2.32 -9.86 7.49
N GLY A 64 1.32 -10.57 8.02
CA GLY A 64 -0.09 -10.17 7.93
C GLY A 64 -0.77 -10.40 6.57
N LEU A 65 -0.13 -11.06 5.59
CA LEU A 65 -0.72 -11.31 4.27
C LEU A 65 -2.06 -12.07 4.34
N ASP A 66 -2.24 -12.94 5.32
CA ASP A 66 -3.50 -13.67 5.53
C ASP A 66 -4.69 -12.73 5.80
N LEU A 67 -4.45 -11.54 6.35
CA LEU A 67 -5.48 -10.54 6.61
C LEU A 67 -6.13 -10.03 5.33
N ALA A 68 -5.40 -9.95 4.21
CA ALA A 68 -5.95 -9.52 2.93
C ALA A 68 -7.01 -10.48 2.37
N PHE A 69 -6.98 -11.74 2.80
CA PHE A 69 -7.99 -12.73 2.46
C PHE A 69 -9.17 -12.74 3.45
N LYS A 70 -8.99 -12.18 4.64
CA LYS A 70 -10.04 -12.04 5.67
C LYS A 70 -10.86 -10.76 5.49
N ASP A 71 -10.20 -9.64 5.22
CA ASP A 71 -10.84 -8.37 4.85
C ASP A 71 -10.86 -8.26 3.33
N LEU A 72 -11.88 -8.86 2.72
CA LEU A 72 -12.05 -8.94 1.27
C LEU A 72 -13.30 -8.17 0.85
N ARG A 73 -13.14 -7.25 -0.11
CA ARG A 73 -14.24 -6.49 -0.71
C ARG A 73 -14.41 -6.90 -2.17
N LEU A 74 -15.65 -7.16 -2.59
CA LEU A 74 -15.95 -7.34 -4.00
C LEU A 74 -16.15 -5.97 -4.66
N LYS A 75 -15.44 -5.73 -5.76
CA LYS A 75 -15.59 -4.53 -6.59
C LYS A 75 -16.07 -4.93 -7.96
N GLU A 76 -17.18 -4.34 -8.39
CA GLU A 76 -17.67 -4.50 -9.74
C GLU A 76 -16.92 -3.55 -10.68
N LEU A 77 -16.34 -4.11 -11.73
CA LEU A 77 -15.79 -3.36 -12.86
C LEU A 77 -16.67 -3.62 -14.07
N ALA A 78 -17.24 -2.56 -14.61
CA ALA A 78 -17.96 -2.57 -15.88
C ALA A 78 -17.17 -1.76 -16.90
N SER A 79 -16.81 -2.39 -18.02
CA SER A 79 -16.10 -1.72 -19.12
C SER A 79 -16.55 -2.23 -20.47
N LEU A 80 -16.35 -1.40 -21.50
CA LEU A 80 -16.40 -1.84 -22.88
C LEU A 80 -15.23 -2.80 -23.15
N ILE A 81 -15.53 -3.92 -23.77
CA ILE A 81 -14.53 -4.88 -24.27
C ILE A 81 -14.32 -4.64 -25.78
N PRO A 82 -13.24 -5.19 -26.40
CA PRO A 82 -12.91 -4.92 -27.79
C PRO A 82 -14.02 -5.21 -28.81
N SER A 83 -14.97 -6.09 -28.48
CA SER A 83 -16.14 -6.37 -29.32
C SER A 83 -17.21 -5.26 -29.31
N GLY A 84 -17.05 -4.22 -28.49
CA GLY A 84 -18.03 -3.16 -28.28
C GLY A 84 -19.13 -3.48 -27.26
N ALA A 85 -19.15 -4.70 -26.71
CA ALA A 85 -20.07 -5.06 -25.62
C ALA A 85 -19.59 -4.50 -24.27
N VAL A 86 -20.52 -4.32 -23.31
CA VAL A 86 -20.18 -4.05 -21.92
C VAL A 86 -20.02 -5.37 -21.17
N ALA A 87 -18.89 -5.56 -20.50
CA ALA A 87 -18.66 -6.68 -19.61
C ALA A 87 -18.54 -6.17 -18.17
N THR A 88 -19.32 -6.77 -17.27
CA THR A 88 -19.21 -6.56 -15.82
C THR A 88 -18.55 -7.77 -15.18
N ARG A 89 -17.57 -7.53 -14.31
CA ARG A 89 -16.89 -8.57 -13.52
C ARG A 89 -16.80 -8.11 -12.06
N SER A 90 -17.02 -9.05 -11.15
CA SER A 90 -16.78 -8.83 -9.71
C SER A 90 -15.40 -9.34 -9.38
N ILE A 91 -14.55 -8.48 -8.82
CA ILE A 91 -13.16 -8.77 -8.47
C ILE A 91 -12.99 -8.63 -6.96
N PRO A 92 -12.44 -9.65 -6.28
CA PRO A 92 -12.05 -9.52 -4.89
C PRO A 92 -10.83 -8.60 -4.77
N VAL A 93 -10.93 -7.61 -3.89
CA VAL A 93 -9.83 -6.71 -3.54
C VAL A 93 -9.63 -6.72 -2.03
N CYS A 94 -8.40 -6.44 -1.59
CA CYS A 94 -8.09 -6.24 -0.19
C CYS A 94 -8.90 -5.07 0.37
N GLY A 95 -9.53 -5.28 1.52
CA GLY A 95 -10.23 -4.23 2.25
C GLY A 95 -9.28 -3.27 2.94
N PRO A 96 -9.80 -2.12 3.40
CA PRO A 96 -8.98 -1.02 3.90
C PRO A 96 -8.30 -1.32 5.24
N GLY A 97 -8.85 -2.23 6.06
CA GLY A 97 -8.24 -2.59 7.33
C GLY A 97 -6.99 -3.44 7.12
N ALA A 98 -7.13 -4.54 6.37
CA ALA A 98 -5.98 -5.36 6.03
C ALA A 98 -4.94 -4.61 5.20
N PHE A 99 -5.37 -3.74 4.27
CA PHE A 99 -4.47 -2.88 3.52
C PHE A 99 -3.65 -1.97 4.45
N THR A 100 -4.31 -1.34 5.43
CA THR A 100 -3.65 -0.48 6.42
C THR A 100 -2.58 -1.24 7.21
N VAL A 101 -2.91 -2.45 7.69
CA VAL A 101 -1.94 -3.30 8.41
C VAL A 101 -0.73 -3.64 7.54
N LEU A 102 -0.98 -4.14 6.33
CA LEU A 102 0.09 -4.54 5.41
C LEU A 102 1.01 -3.38 5.06
N LYS A 103 0.45 -2.19 4.86
CA LYS A 103 1.21 -1.01 4.50
C LYS A 103 1.96 -0.39 5.68
N ALA A 104 1.40 -0.44 6.89
CA ALA A 104 2.12 -0.02 8.09
C ALA A 104 3.35 -0.91 8.33
N LEU A 105 3.19 -2.25 8.25
CA LEU A 105 4.30 -3.20 8.39
C LEU A 105 5.37 -3.01 7.30
N ALA A 106 4.94 -2.84 6.05
CA ALA A 106 5.86 -2.59 4.94
C ALA A 106 6.60 -1.24 5.10
N PHE A 107 5.90 -0.20 5.55
CA PHE A 107 6.48 1.11 5.84
C PHE A 107 7.53 1.02 6.95
N SER A 108 7.23 0.35 8.08
CA SER A 108 8.21 0.23 9.16
C SER A 108 9.46 -0.55 8.77
N ASN A 109 9.39 -1.41 7.75
CA ASN A 109 10.54 -2.17 7.26
C ASN A 109 11.37 -1.38 6.23
N ARG A 110 10.73 -0.58 5.36
CA ARG A 110 11.41 0.07 4.21
C ARG A 110 11.57 1.58 4.35
N THR A 111 10.69 2.22 5.13
CA THR A 111 10.56 3.69 5.27
C THR A 111 10.41 4.39 3.91
N GLU A 112 9.72 3.74 2.96
CA GLU A 112 9.52 4.28 1.63
C GLU A 112 8.38 5.31 1.62
N ASN A 113 8.67 6.50 1.08
CA ASN A 113 7.70 7.60 0.97
C ASN A 113 6.37 7.17 0.32
N LYS A 114 6.45 6.24 -0.64
CA LYS A 114 5.27 5.68 -1.32
C LYS A 114 4.37 4.89 -0.38
N ASP A 115 4.92 4.10 0.54
CA ASP A 115 4.09 3.31 1.46
C ASP A 115 3.36 4.23 2.46
N ALA A 116 3.99 5.32 2.89
CA ALA A 116 3.33 6.35 3.71
C ALA A 116 2.19 7.03 2.94
N TYR A 117 2.43 7.39 1.67
CA TYR A 117 1.38 7.94 0.82
C TYR A 117 0.22 6.97 0.58
N ASP A 118 0.51 5.69 0.34
CA ASP A 118 -0.52 4.67 0.11
C ASP A 118 -1.48 4.55 1.32
N LEU A 119 -0.96 4.63 2.55
CA LEU A 119 -1.78 4.68 3.78
C LEU A 119 -2.67 5.92 3.80
N PHE A 120 -2.07 7.10 3.65
CA PHE A 120 -2.79 8.38 3.67
C PHE A 120 -3.88 8.44 2.58
N TYR A 121 -3.57 7.95 1.38
CA TYR A 121 -4.50 7.88 0.27
C TYR A 121 -5.73 7.04 0.58
N VAL A 122 -5.55 5.87 1.19
CA VAL A 122 -6.66 4.99 1.58
C VAL A 122 -7.47 5.60 2.73
N TRP A 123 -6.82 6.14 3.75
CA TRP A 123 -7.51 6.79 4.88
C TRP A 123 -8.39 7.95 4.41
N ARG A 124 -7.86 8.81 3.54
CA ARG A 124 -8.60 9.94 2.96
C ARG A 124 -9.70 9.50 2.00
N GLY A 125 -9.42 8.52 1.14
CA GLY A 125 -10.34 8.10 0.08
C GLY A 125 -11.49 7.22 0.55
N VAL A 126 -11.25 6.37 1.55
CA VAL A 126 -12.26 5.47 2.13
C VAL A 126 -13.01 6.12 3.29
N GLY A 127 -12.31 6.95 4.09
CA GLY A 127 -12.84 7.54 5.32
C GLY A 127 -12.46 6.72 6.56
N ILE A 128 -12.13 7.41 7.64
CA ILE A 128 -11.54 6.81 8.84
C ILE A 128 -12.47 5.80 9.53
N ASP A 129 -13.77 6.10 9.63
CA ASP A 129 -14.72 5.20 10.30
C ASP A 129 -14.80 3.83 9.62
N ASP A 130 -14.77 3.80 8.28
CA ASP A 130 -14.79 2.57 7.49
C ASP A 130 -13.48 1.79 7.62
N VAL A 131 -12.34 2.48 7.66
CA VAL A 131 -11.03 1.84 7.89
C VAL A 131 -10.98 1.25 9.30
N ALA A 132 -11.38 2.03 10.32
CA ALA A 132 -11.41 1.59 11.70
C ALA A 132 -12.36 0.41 11.91
N GLY A 133 -13.55 0.43 11.30
CA GLY A 133 -14.48 -0.70 11.32
C GLY A 133 -13.88 -1.98 10.74
N SER A 134 -13.18 -1.88 9.60
CA SER A 134 -12.45 -3.01 9.01
C SER A 134 -11.28 -3.47 9.91
N LEU A 135 -10.52 -2.56 10.55
CA LEU A 135 -9.42 -2.91 11.45
C LEU A 135 -9.87 -3.65 12.71
N VAL A 136 -10.97 -3.19 13.34
CA VAL A 136 -11.51 -3.80 14.56
C VAL A 136 -11.90 -5.25 14.33
N ALA A 137 -12.47 -5.56 13.16
CA ALA A 137 -12.80 -6.94 12.78
C ALA A 137 -11.56 -7.85 12.67
N LEU A 138 -10.35 -7.28 12.55
CA LEU A 138 -9.09 -8.00 12.42
C LEU A 138 -8.25 -8.03 13.71
N MET A 139 -8.64 -7.32 14.77
CA MET A 139 -7.88 -7.17 16.03
C MET A 139 -7.42 -8.46 16.72
N PRO A 140 -8.06 -9.64 16.55
CA PRO A 140 -7.48 -10.88 17.07
C PRO A 140 -6.09 -11.23 16.50
N SER A 141 -5.65 -10.56 15.44
CA SER A 141 -4.32 -10.72 14.85
C SER A 141 -3.29 -9.78 15.51
N PRO A 142 -2.12 -10.27 15.95
CA PRO A 142 -1.07 -9.42 16.54
C PRO A 142 -0.52 -8.38 15.56
N PHE A 143 -0.63 -8.65 14.25
CA PHE A 143 -0.22 -7.70 13.21
C PHE A 143 -1.04 -6.40 13.21
N VAL A 144 -2.26 -6.43 13.76
CA VAL A 144 -3.06 -5.20 13.92
C VAL A 144 -2.45 -4.32 15.00
N ASP A 145 -2.07 -4.89 16.15
CA ASP A 145 -1.44 -4.14 17.23
C ASP A 145 -0.09 -3.56 16.80
N ASP A 146 0.70 -4.33 16.06
CA ASP A 146 1.96 -3.85 15.46
C ASP A 146 1.72 -2.67 14.53
N ALA A 147 0.72 -2.77 13.64
CA ALA A 147 0.38 -1.71 12.71
C ALA A 147 -0.10 -0.44 13.42
N LEU A 148 -0.96 -0.56 14.45
CA LEU A 148 -1.41 0.58 15.25
C LEU A 148 -0.24 1.25 15.99
N SER A 149 0.68 0.45 16.55
CA SER A 149 1.90 0.95 17.19
C SER A 149 2.81 1.69 16.22
N ILE A 150 2.94 1.20 14.99
CA ILE A 150 3.69 1.89 13.92
C ILE A 150 3.01 3.22 13.56
N ILE A 151 1.69 3.23 13.40
CA ILE A 151 0.93 4.44 13.07
C ILE A 151 1.09 5.48 14.19
N GLU A 152 0.97 5.08 15.45
CA GLU A 152 1.17 5.96 16.60
C GLU A 152 2.59 6.54 16.63
N ARG A 153 3.61 5.68 16.48
CA ARG A 153 5.02 6.09 16.55
C ARG A 153 5.41 7.01 15.39
N ASP A 154 4.98 6.68 14.17
CA ASP A 154 5.56 7.25 12.94
C ASP A 154 4.66 8.26 12.23
N PHE A 155 3.36 8.27 12.52
CA PHE A 155 2.37 9.11 11.83
C PHE A 155 1.72 10.18 12.71
N CYS A 156 1.89 10.15 14.03
CA CYS A 156 1.28 11.15 14.94
C CYS A 156 2.16 12.37 15.24
N ASP A 157 3.42 12.37 14.82
CA ASP A 157 4.29 13.55 14.88
C ASP A 157 4.36 14.22 13.51
N HIS A 158 4.15 15.54 13.48
CA HIS A 158 4.26 16.35 12.27
C HIS A 158 5.60 16.17 11.56
N ASP A 159 6.68 16.01 12.33
CA ASP A 159 8.03 15.82 11.81
C ASP A 159 8.43 14.33 11.72
N GLY A 160 7.48 13.44 11.99
CA GLY A 160 7.64 11.99 11.89
C GLY A 160 7.84 11.51 10.45
N PRO A 161 8.36 10.28 10.27
CA PRO A 161 8.69 9.76 8.96
C PRO A 161 7.45 9.54 8.07
N GLY A 162 6.27 9.28 8.65
CA GLY A 162 5.03 9.12 7.90
C GLY A 162 4.59 10.42 7.19
N PRO A 163 4.29 11.50 7.92
CA PRO A 163 3.84 12.77 7.33
C PRO A 163 4.89 13.38 6.41
N VAL A 164 6.17 13.37 6.81
CA VAL A 164 7.27 13.84 5.96
C VAL A 164 7.39 13.00 4.69
N GLY A 165 7.23 11.68 4.78
CA GLY A 165 7.26 10.78 3.64
C GLY A 165 6.13 11.06 2.64
N VAL A 166 4.91 11.30 3.13
CA VAL A 166 3.76 11.67 2.30
C VAL A 166 4.01 13.00 1.58
N ALA A 167 4.48 14.03 2.28
CA ALA A 167 4.79 15.33 1.69
C ALA A 167 5.85 15.21 0.59
N HIS A 168 6.94 14.47 0.83
CA HIS A 168 7.95 14.22 -0.20
C HIS A 168 7.41 13.43 -1.39
N PHE A 169 6.48 12.49 -1.18
CA PHE A 169 5.88 11.75 -2.29
C PHE A 169 5.01 12.64 -3.18
N ILE A 170 4.21 13.54 -2.59
CA ILE A 170 3.26 14.39 -3.32
C ILE A 170 3.94 15.63 -3.90
N ALA A 171 4.69 16.35 -3.08
CA ALA A 171 5.22 17.68 -3.38
C ALA A 171 6.73 17.67 -3.68
N GLY A 172 7.42 16.55 -3.46
CA GLY A 172 8.88 16.46 -3.62
C GLY A 172 9.68 17.12 -2.48
N ALA A 173 9.00 17.68 -1.48
CA ALA A 173 9.59 18.35 -0.33
C ALA A 173 8.63 18.30 0.88
N ARG A 174 9.08 18.82 2.02
CA ARG A 174 8.22 19.08 3.19
C ARG A 174 7.13 20.08 2.82
N ASP A 175 5.95 19.86 3.38
CA ASP A 175 4.76 20.69 3.19
C ASP A 175 3.90 20.59 4.45
N ASP A 176 3.83 21.70 5.19
CA ASP A 176 3.20 21.74 6.51
C ASP A 176 1.69 21.40 6.45
N VAL A 177 1.02 21.73 5.35
CA VAL A 177 -0.42 21.44 5.21
C VAL A 177 -0.63 19.95 5.00
N ILE A 178 0.14 19.34 4.10
CA ILE A 178 0.07 17.89 3.87
C ILE A 178 0.45 17.13 5.13
N GLN A 179 1.51 17.55 5.82
CA GLN A 179 1.97 16.90 7.04
C GLN A 179 0.92 16.98 8.16
N ALA A 180 0.30 18.15 8.37
CA ALA A 180 -0.76 18.32 9.35
C ALA A 180 -1.99 17.46 9.04
N ASP A 181 -2.39 17.35 7.76
CA ASP A 181 -3.49 16.48 7.34
C ASP A 181 -3.20 15.02 7.70
N VAL A 182 -2.00 14.51 7.35
CA VAL A 182 -1.61 13.11 7.65
C VAL A 182 -1.70 12.83 9.15
N VAL A 183 -1.16 13.73 9.99
CA VAL A 183 -1.23 13.60 11.45
C VAL A 183 -2.68 13.56 11.93
N GLY A 184 -3.53 14.43 11.37
CA GLY A 184 -4.96 14.47 11.68
C GLY A 184 -5.64 13.13 11.41
N TYR A 185 -5.46 12.57 10.21
CA TYR A 185 -6.02 11.27 9.84
C TYR A 185 -5.49 10.13 10.72
N ALA A 186 -4.19 10.12 11.04
CA ALA A 186 -3.59 9.09 11.89
C ALA A 186 -4.17 9.10 13.31
N ILE A 187 -4.26 10.28 13.94
CA ILE A 187 -4.84 10.44 15.28
C ILE A 187 -6.32 10.04 15.27
N GLU A 188 -7.07 10.44 14.24
CA GLU A 188 -8.48 10.07 14.11
C GLU A 188 -8.66 8.56 13.98
N LEU A 189 -7.81 7.90 13.20
CA LEU A 189 -7.81 6.45 13.04
C LEU A 189 -7.59 5.72 14.36
N LEU A 190 -6.55 6.10 15.12
CA LEU A 190 -6.25 5.49 16.41
C LEU A 190 -7.40 5.66 17.41
N ARG A 191 -8.00 6.86 17.44
CA ARG A 191 -9.19 7.15 18.26
C ARG A 191 -10.41 6.34 17.82
N ALA A 192 -10.63 6.19 16.53
CA ALA A 192 -11.77 5.42 16.00
C ALA A 192 -11.61 3.91 16.28
N ALA A 193 -10.40 3.37 16.15
CA ALA A 193 -10.08 1.99 16.47
C ALA A 193 -10.21 1.69 17.97
N SER A 194 -9.81 2.62 18.85
CA SER A 194 -9.87 2.42 20.32
C SER A 194 -11.26 2.52 20.93
N ARG A 195 -12.24 3.08 20.21
CA ARG A 195 -13.62 3.30 20.71
C ARG A 195 -14.55 2.10 20.49
N ARG A 196 -14.07 1.02 19.89
CA ARG A 196 -14.87 -0.13 19.44
C ARG A 196 -14.34 -1.41 20.05
#